data_AF-A0A522ADE9-F1
#
_entry.id   AF-A0A522ADE9-F1
#
_cell.length_a   1.000
_cell.length_b   1.000
_cell.length_c   1.000
_cell.angle_alpha   90.00
_cell.angle_beta   90.00
_cell.angle_gamma   90.00
#
_symmetry.space_group_name_H-M   'P 1'
#
loop_
_entity.id
_entity.type
_entity.pdbx_description
1 polymer ?
#
loop_
_entity_poly.entity_id
_entity_poly.type
_entity_poly.pdbx_seq_one_letter_code
_entity_poly.pdbx_strand_id
1 'polypeptide(L)'
;MPRKSKPPTTSAPATRRQRPVARPMTERRLENIAIFYLQRFSTTAAHLRRVLTRRAERSIDPQSETRGASRAEARIWIDRLIARLTANGMLSDLAYAEGQARMLRQLGKSPGVIRAKLRTKGVEPATIDAVLDQTSLTADGGDATLRAALAYARRRKLGPFREIAADRAAHQKDLGTLARAGFSLDVARRVLAQAPDTPVDET
;
A
#
# COMPACT_ATOMS: atom_id res chain seq x y z
N MET A 1 -45.94 -13.60 -52.09
CA MET A 1 -46.28 -12.88 -50.85
C MET A 1 -44.99 -12.35 -50.21
N PRO A 2 -44.68 -11.05 -50.36
CA PRO A 2 -43.39 -10.48 -49.93
C PRO A 2 -43.30 -10.31 -48.41
N ARG A 3 -42.12 -10.60 -47.85
CA ARG A 3 -41.78 -10.49 -46.43
C ARG A 3 -41.72 -9.02 -46.01
N LYS A 4 -42.46 -8.64 -44.97
CA LYS A 4 -42.39 -7.30 -44.34
C LYS A 4 -40.97 -7.08 -43.78
N SER A 5 -40.23 -6.14 -44.35
CA SER A 5 -38.95 -5.65 -43.84
C SER A 5 -39.16 -4.75 -42.62
N LYS A 6 -38.51 -5.08 -41.50
CA LYS A 6 -38.45 -4.27 -40.27
C LYS A 6 -37.64 -2.99 -40.57
N PRO A 7 -38.06 -1.79 -40.13
CA PRO A 7 -37.29 -0.57 -40.38
C PRO A 7 -35.99 -0.56 -39.55
N PRO A 8 -34.91 0.08 -40.04
CA PRO A 8 -33.67 0.20 -39.29
C PRO A 8 -33.85 1.13 -38.09
N THR A 9 -33.47 0.66 -36.91
CA THR A 9 -33.40 1.47 -35.69
C THR A 9 -32.21 2.43 -35.77
N THR A 10 -32.45 3.69 -36.11
CA THR A 10 -31.46 4.75 -35.95
C THR A 10 -31.32 5.06 -34.46
N SER A 11 -30.34 4.46 -33.78
CA SER A 11 -29.98 4.88 -32.43
C SER A 11 -29.31 6.25 -32.50
N ALA A 12 -30.00 7.30 -32.03
CA ALA A 12 -29.40 8.61 -31.84
C ALA A 12 -28.14 8.50 -30.95
N PRO A 13 -27.03 9.20 -31.27
CA PRO A 13 -25.83 9.15 -30.47
C PRO A 13 -26.12 9.73 -29.08
N ALA A 14 -25.81 8.95 -28.03
CA ALA A 14 -25.93 9.40 -26.65
C ALA A 14 -25.10 10.68 -26.47
N THR A 15 -25.76 11.80 -26.17
CA THR A 15 -25.09 13.06 -25.88
C THR A 15 -24.18 12.86 -24.67
N ARG A 16 -22.87 12.93 -24.90
CA ARG A 16 -21.84 12.85 -23.87
C ARG A 16 -22.09 14.01 -22.91
N ARG A 17 -22.76 13.74 -21.77
CA ARG A 17 -23.01 14.73 -20.70
C ARG A 17 -21.73 15.49 -20.45
N GLN A 18 -21.72 16.78 -20.80
CA GLN A 18 -20.57 17.64 -20.59
C GLN A 18 -20.28 17.63 -19.09
N ARG A 19 -19.07 17.20 -18.72
CA ARG A 19 -18.68 17.17 -17.31
C ARG A 19 -18.73 18.61 -16.81
N PRO A 20 -19.43 18.90 -15.70
CA PRO A 20 -19.48 20.26 -15.17
C PRO A 20 -18.07 20.78 -14.95
N VAL A 21 -17.81 22.01 -15.39
CA VAL A 21 -16.51 22.67 -15.30
C VAL A 21 -16.05 22.59 -13.85
N ALA A 22 -14.89 21.98 -13.62
CA ALA A 22 -14.36 21.84 -12.28
C ALA A 22 -14.12 23.24 -11.71
N ARG A 23 -14.65 23.50 -10.50
CA ARG A 23 -14.39 24.77 -9.80
C ARG A 23 -12.87 25.07 -9.82
N PRO A 24 -12.43 26.33 -9.87
CA PRO A 24 -11.00 26.66 -9.88
C PRO A 24 -10.32 26.19 -8.59
N MET A 25 -9.03 25.84 -8.69
CA MET A 25 -8.24 25.47 -7.53
C MET A 25 -7.66 26.72 -6.87
N THR A 26 -7.86 26.84 -5.55
CA THR A 26 -7.32 27.91 -4.70
C THR A 26 -6.59 27.30 -3.51
N GLU A 27 -5.70 28.05 -2.88
CA GLU A 27 -4.94 27.59 -1.70
C GLU A 27 -5.87 27.16 -0.56
N ARG A 28 -6.87 28.00 -0.22
CA ARG A 28 -7.91 27.68 0.78
C ARG A 28 -8.64 26.37 0.46
N ARG A 29 -8.93 26.11 -0.82
CA ARG A 29 -9.61 24.89 -1.23
C ARG A 29 -8.72 23.66 -1.06
N LEU A 30 -7.43 23.75 -1.38
CA LEU A 30 -6.46 22.68 -1.12
C LEU A 30 -6.37 22.36 0.37
N GLU A 31 -6.33 23.39 1.20
CA GLU A 31 -6.28 23.26 2.66
C GLU A 31 -7.54 22.55 3.20
N ASN A 32 -8.73 22.97 2.79
CA ASN A 32 -9.98 22.30 3.18
C ASN A 32 -10.02 20.84 2.74
N ILE A 33 -9.52 20.53 1.54
CA ILE A 33 -9.42 19.14 1.05
C ILE A 33 -8.45 18.33 1.92
N ALA A 34 -7.30 18.91 2.28
CA ALA A 34 -6.31 18.24 3.11
C ALA A 34 -6.86 17.97 4.52
N ILE A 35 -7.46 18.96 5.16
CA ILE A 35 -8.06 18.83 6.50
C ILE A 35 -9.15 17.74 6.49
N PHE A 36 -10.08 17.81 5.53
CA PHE A 36 -11.13 16.81 5.38
C PHE A 36 -10.55 15.39 5.16
N TYR A 37 -9.45 15.28 4.42
CA TYR A 37 -8.78 14.00 4.21
C TYR A 37 -8.16 13.46 5.50
N LEU A 38 -7.47 14.31 6.28
CA LEU A 38 -6.79 13.94 7.51
C LEU A 38 -7.75 13.61 8.65
N GLN A 39 -8.94 14.20 8.68
CA GLN A 39 -10.00 13.83 9.63
C GLN A 39 -10.45 12.37 9.50
N ARG A 40 -10.33 11.80 8.30
CA ARG A 40 -10.82 10.45 8.00
C ARG A 40 -9.72 9.41 7.85
N PHE A 41 -8.52 9.83 7.42
CA PHE A 41 -7.46 8.92 7.05
C PHE A 41 -6.12 9.36 7.63
N SER A 42 -5.42 8.41 8.25
CA SER A 42 -3.99 8.53 8.50
C SER A 42 -3.20 8.31 7.20
N THR A 43 -2.23 9.17 6.92
CA THR A 43 -1.46 9.15 5.67
C THR A 43 -0.05 9.71 5.87
N THR A 44 0.84 9.39 4.93
CA THR A 44 2.17 10.02 4.83
C THR A 44 2.10 11.35 4.09
N ALA A 45 3.12 12.18 4.28
CA ALA A 45 3.33 13.43 3.54
C ALA A 45 3.39 13.18 2.03
N ALA A 46 4.15 12.16 1.59
CA ALA A 46 4.28 11.80 0.18
C ALA A 46 2.95 11.36 -0.45
N HIS A 47 2.13 10.61 0.29
CA HIS A 47 0.83 10.17 -0.21
C HIS A 47 -0.18 11.33 -0.25
N LEU A 48 -0.22 12.18 0.78
CA LEU A 48 -1.07 13.37 0.76
C LEU A 48 -0.70 14.30 -0.40
N ARG A 49 0.60 14.50 -0.66
CA ARG A 49 1.09 15.25 -1.82
C ARG A 49 0.48 14.73 -3.12
N ARG A 50 0.56 13.42 -3.36
CA ARG A 50 -0.03 12.79 -4.56
C ARG A 50 -1.54 12.98 -4.64
N VAL A 51 -2.26 12.88 -3.53
CA VAL A 51 -3.72 13.09 -3.49
C VAL A 51 -4.08 14.53 -3.88
N LEU A 52 -3.39 15.51 -3.29
CA LEU A 52 -3.63 16.93 -3.55
C LEU A 52 -3.23 17.31 -4.98
N THR A 53 -2.08 16.83 -5.48
CA THR A 53 -1.64 17.08 -6.86
C THR A 53 -2.66 16.55 -7.87
N ARG A 54 -3.10 15.29 -7.76
CA ARG A 54 -4.13 14.72 -8.65
C ARG A 54 -5.47 15.46 -8.57
N ARG A 55 -5.77 16.11 -7.45
CA ARG A 55 -6.99 16.89 -7.26
C ARG A 55 -6.87 18.28 -7.88
N ALA A 56 -5.70 18.91 -7.75
CA ALA A 56 -5.35 20.15 -8.42
C ALA A 56 -5.38 19.97 -9.94
N GLU A 57 -4.70 18.95 -10.47
CA GLU A 57 -4.67 18.66 -11.91
C GLU A 57 -6.06 18.44 -12.52
N ARG A 58 -6.99 17.82 -11.78
CA ARG A 58 -8.38 17.64 -12.24
C ARG A 58 -9.19 18.93 -12.25
N SER A 59 -8.72 19.96 -11.57
CA SER A 59 -9.40 21.25 -11.45
C SER A 59 -8.72 22.35 -12.27
N ILE A 60 -7.52 22.10 -12.76
CA ILE A 60 -6.78 22.98 -13.67
C ILE A 60 -7.14 22.54 -15.08
N ASP A 61 -8.00 23.32 -15.74
CA ASP A 61 -8.35 23.12 -17.14
C ASP A 61 -7.26 23.73 -18.03
N PRO A 62 -6.56 22.94 -18.87
CA PRO A 62 -5.52 23.48 -19.76
C PRO A 62 -6.06 24.45 -20.82
N GLN A 63 -7.38 24.49 -21.08
CA GLN A 63 -8.00 25.40 -22.04
C GLN A 63 -8.70 26.61 -21.41
N SER A 64 -8.69 26.73 -20.08
CA SER A 64 -9.33 27.86 -19.39
C SER A 64 -8.32 28.98 -19.15
N GLU A 65 -8.51 30.10 -19.84
CA GLU A 65 -7.76 31.35 -19.63
C GLU A 65 -8.18 32.13 -18.35
N THR A 66 -9.06 31.57 -17.50
CA THR A 66 -9.67 32.31 -16.38
C THR A 66 -9.46 31.71 -14.98
N ARG A 67 -8.85 32.52 -14.11
CA ARG A 67 -8.93 32.57 -12.63
C ARG A 67 -8.81 31.23 -11.85
N GLY A 68 -7.73 30.49 -12.10
CA GLY A 68 -7.33 29.36 -11.26
C GLY A 68 -5.82 29.29 -11.08
N ALA A 69 -5.35 28.58 -10.07
CA ALA A 69 -3.92 28.34 -9.89
C ALA A 69 -3.31 27.62 -11.09
N SER A 70 -2.16 28.08 -11.55
CA SER A 70 -1.30 27.30 -12.43
C SER A 70 -0.82 26.01 -11.74
N ARG A 71 -0.33 25.05 -12.52
CA ARG A 71 0.29 23.82 -11.96
C ARG A 71 1.46 24.15 -11.03
N ALA A 72 2.25 25.17 -11.38
CA ALA A 72 3.39 25.60 -10.58
C ALA A 72 2.95 26.20 -9.24
N GLU A 73 1.96 27.10 -9.25
CA GLU A 73 1.40 27.68 -8.01
C GLU A 73 0.77 26.62 -7.12
N ALA A 74 -0.03 25.71 -7.70
CA ALA A 74 -0.62 24.62 -6.95
C ALA A 74 0.46 23.74 -6.28
N ARG A 75 1.59 23.50 -6.96
CA ARG A 75 2.71 22.75 -6.39
C ARG A 75 3.32 23.48 -5.20
N ILE A 76 3.58 24.78 -5.31
CA ILE A 76 4.12 25.61 -4.22
C ILE A 76 3.17 25.58 -3.01
N TRP A 77 1.86 25.73 -3.22
CA TRP A 77 0.88 25.67 -2.15
C TRP A 77 0.85 24.30 -1.47
N ILE A 78 0.91 23.20 -2.22
CA ILE A 78 0.95 21.84 -1.67
C ILE A 78 2.25 21.62 -0.86
N ASP A 79 3.39 22.09 -1.35
CA ASP A 79 4.67 21.99 -0.65
C ASP A 79 4.62 22.75 0.69
N ARG A 80 4.15 24.00 0.70
CA ARG A 80 3.97 24.81 1.92
C ARG A 80 2.96 24.18 2.89
N LEU A 81 1.81 23.73 2.38
CA LEU A 81 0.77 23.12 3.20
C LEU A 81 1.27 21.87 3.92
N ILE A 82 1.98 20.99 3.22
CA ILE A 82 2.55 19.78 3.83
C ILE A 82 3.59 20.12 4.89
N ALA A 83 4.46 21.11 4.64
CA ALA A 83 5.42 21.56 5.64
C ALA A 83 4.73 22.05 6.92
N ARG A 84 3.70 22.89 6.80
CA ARG A 84 2.91 23.38 7.95
C ARG A 84 2.21 22.23 8.70
N LEU A 85 1.57 21.32 7.98
CA LEU A 85 0.86 20.19 8.58
C LEU A 85 1.82 19.24 9.32
N THR A 86 3.03 19.06 8.80
CA THR A 86 4.08 18.25 9.45
C THR A 86 4.62 18.96 10.68
N ALA A 87 4.93 20.26 10.58
CA ALA A 87 5.43 21.05 11.71
C ALA A 87 4.42 21.11 12.88
N ASN A 88 3.12 21.14 12.57
CA ASN A 88 2.06 21.14 13.57
C ASN A 88 1.66 19.72 14.06
N GLY A 89 2.39 18.68 13.65
CA GLY A 89 2.15 17.29 14.08
C GLY A 89 0.88 16.64 13.50
N MET A 90 0.15 17.31 12.61
CA MET A 90 -1.02 16.74 11.93
C MET A 90 -0.64 15.66 10.92
N LEU A 91 0.62 15.67 10.47
CA LEU A 91 1.23 14.64 9.64
C LEU A 91 2.50 14.11 10.31
N SER A 92 2.60 12.79 10.42
CA SER A 92 3.80 12.12 10.89
C SER A 92 3.99 10.81 10.13
N ASP A 93 5.01 10.76 9.28
CA ASP A 93 5.38 9.55 8.54
C ASP A 93 5.84 8.44 9.50
N LEU A 94 6.47 8.80 10.62
CA LEU A 94 6.86 7.87 11.68
C LEU A 94 5.63 7.24 12.34
N ALA A 95 4.69 8.04 12.84
CA ALA A 95 3.49 7.53 13.51
C ALA A 95 2.64 6.68 12.55
N TYR A 96 2.55 7.09 11.27
CA TYR A 96 1.93 6.28 10.23
C TYR A 96 2.64 4.94 10.06
N ALA A 97 3.97 4.95 9.92
CA ALA A 97 4.77 3.76 9.70
C ALA A 97 4.67 2.77 10.86
N GLU A 98 4.76 3.24 12.11
CA GLU A 98 4.59 2.43 13.31
C GLU A 98 3.21 1.77 13.37
N GLY A 99 2.13 2.55 13.18
CA GLY A 99 0.77 2.04 13.20
C GLY A 99 0.53 0.98 12.12
N GLN A 100 1.01 1.24 10.90
CA GLN A 100 0.91 0.28 9.80
C GLN A 100 1.78 -0.96 10.04
N ALA A 101 2.99 -0.82 10.56
CA ALA A 101 3.86 -1.95 10.87
C ALA A 101 3.23 -2.86 11.94
N ARG A 102 2.69 -2.29 13.02
CA ARG A 102 1.97 -3.06 14.07
C ARG A 102 0.80 -3.84 13.48
N MET A 103 -0.08 -3.16 12.73
CA MET A 103 -1.24 -3.80 12.09
C MET A 103 -0.82 -4.94 11.15
N LEU A 104 0.15 -4.71 10.28
CA LEU A 104 0.59 -5.73 9.32
C LEU A 104 1.28 -6.91 10.00
N ARG A 105 1.97 -6.70 11.13
CA ARG A 105 2.53 -7.79 11.94
C ARG A 105 1.46 -8.63 12.61
N GLN A 106 0.41 -8.02 13.16
CA GLN A 106 -0.75 -8.74 13.69
C GLN A 106 -1.42 -9.60 12.61
N LEU A 107 -1.40 -9.13 11.36
CA LEU A 107 -1.86 -9.90 10.19
C LEU A 107 -0.84 -10.93 9.66
N GLY A 108 0.26 -11.17 10.39
CA GLY A 108 1.30 -12.13 10.02
C GLY A 108 2.06 -11.77 8.74
N LYS A 109 2.23 -10.47 8.43
CA LYS A 109 3.04 -10.05 7.27
C LYS A 109 4.52 -10.01 7.64
N SER A 110 5.35 -10.41 6.69
CA SER A 110 6.80 -10.41 6.85
C SER A 110 7.36 -8.98 6.91
N PRO A 111 8.53 -8.77 7.53
CA PRO A 111 9.22 -7.49 7.54
C PRO A 111 9.46 -6.92 6.12
N GLY A 112 9.80 -7.78 5.15
CA GLY A 112 9.98 -7.35 3.76
C GLY A 112 8.69 -6.83 3.11
N VAL A 113 7.54 -7.48 3.38
CA VAL A 113 6.22 -7.00 2.90
C VAL A 113 5.85 -5.67 3.55
N ILE A 114 6.12 -5.51 4.85
CA ILE A 114 5.89 -4.26 5.57
C ILE A 114 6.74 -3.15 4.98
N ARG A 115 8.05 -3.38 4.80
CA ARG A 115 8.98 -2.44 4.16
C ARG A 115 8.46 -2.01 2.78
N ALA A 116 8.10 -2.98 1.93
CA ALA A 116 7.57 -2.68 0.60
C ALA A 116 6.30 -1.82 0.67
N LYS A 117 5.35 -2.15 1.55
CA LYS A 117 4.11 -1.39 1.73
C LYS A 117 4.39 0.05 2.17
N LEU A 118 5.28 0.27 3.13
CA LEU A 118 5.65 1.61 3.61
C LEU A 118 6.36 2.41 2.50
N ARG A 119 7.26 1.80 1.74
CA ARG A 119 7.90 2.44 0.57
C ARG A 119 6.89 2.87 -0.48
N THR A 120 5.87 2.06 -0.79
CA THR A 120 4.82 2.48 -1.74
C THR A 120 4.06 3.72 -1.28
N LYS A 121 3.91 3.90 0.05
CA LYS A 121 3.34 5.10 0.67
C LYS A 121 4.32 6.27 0.75
N GLY A 122 5.58 6.06 0.38
CA GLY A 122 6.60 7.10 0.33
C GLY A 122 7.19 7.44 1.70
N VAL A 123 7.13 6.50 2.65
CA VAL A 123 7.92 6.60 3.89
C VAL A 123 9.40 6.46 3.53
N GLU A 124 10.23 7.30 4.14
CA GLU A 124 11.67 7.36 3.93
C GLU A 124 12.38 6.09 4.49
N PRO A 125 13.43 5.57 3.81
CA PRO A 125 14.05 4.30 4.19
C PRO A 125 14.55 4.26 5.65
N ALA A 126 15.21 5.30 6.15
CA ALA A 126 15.70 5.31 7.53
C ALA A 126 14.55 5.25 8.55
N THR A 127 13.43 5.91 8.28
CA THR A 127 12.21 5.81 9.10
C THR A 127 11.65 4.37 9.09
N ILE A 128 11.64 3.71 7.93
CA ILE A 128 11.17 2.32 7.84
C ILE A 128 12.08 1.38 8.64
N ASP A 129 13.39 1.53 8.50
CA ASP A 129 14.36 0.67 9.17
C ASP A 129 14.28 0.88 10.69
N ALA A 130 14.21 2.13 11.17
CA ALA A 130 13.99 2.44 12.58
C ALA A 130 12.72 1.78 13.15
N VAL A 131 11.59 1.86 12.44
CA VAL A 131 10.32 1.24 12.87
C VAL A 131 10.42 -0.29 12.90
N LEU A 132 11.06 -0.88 11.89
CA LEU A 132 11.21 -2.33 11.81
C LEU A 132 12.17 -2.87 12.89
N ASP A 133 13.24 -2.15 13.20
CA ASP A 133 14.23 -2.53 14.21
C ASP A 133 13.64 -2.42 15.61
N GLN A 134 13.01 -1.29 15.95
CA GLN A 134 12.34 -1.10 17.24
C GLN A 134 11.33 -2.20 17.54
N THR A 135 10.55 -2.58 16.52
CA THR A 135 9.52 -3.61 16.70
C THR A 135 10.13 -5.03 16.66
N SER A 136 11.36 -5.22 16.17
CA SER A 136 12.05 -6.52 16.21
C SER A 136 12.75 -6.76 17.55
N LEU A 137 13.10 -5.68 18.26
CA LEU A 137 13.67 -5.71 19.61
C LEU A 137 12.65 -6.06 20.70
N THR A 138 11.35 -6.01 20.41
CA THR A 138 10.34 -6.51 21.35
C THR A 138 10.29 -8.04 21.31
N ALA A 139 10.13 -8.68 22.48
CA ALA A 139 10.10 -10.15 22.60
C ALA A 139 9.07 -10.81 21.65
N ASP A 140 7.95 -10.14 21.40
CA ASP A 140 6.92 -10.58 20.43
C ASP A 140 7.38 -10.53 18.96
N GLY A 141 8.35 -9.70 18.61
CA GLY A 141 8.72 -9.41 17.22
C GLY A 141 9.42 -10.56 16.50
N GLY A 142 10.37 -11.20 17.18
CA GLY A 142 11.08 -12.38 16.68
C GLY A 142 10.15 -13.58 16.49
N ASP A 143 9.32 -13.84 17.51
CA ASP A 143 8.38 -14.97 17.49
C ASP A 143 7.24 -14.74 16.51
N ALA A 144 6.70 -13.53 16.38
CA ALA A 144 5.69 -13.21 15.38
C ALA A 144 6.19 -13.40 13.95
N THR A 145 7.44 -13.03 13.67
CA THR A 145 8.04 -13.21 12.34
C THR A 145 8.21 -14.70 12.00
N LEU A 146 8.66 -15.50 12.97
CA LEU A 146 8.78 -16.94 12.80
C LEU A 146 7.41 -17.61 12.60
N ARG A 147 6.40 -17.26 13.41
CA ARG A 147 5.02 -17.75 13.25
C ARG A 147 4.44 -17.40 11.88
N ALA A 148 4.63 -16.17 11.41
CA ALA A 148 4.21 -15.75 10.08
C ALA A 148 4.89 -16.56 8.97
N ALA A 149 6.19 -16.85 9.12
CA ALA A 149 6.96 -17.64 8.18
C ALA A 149 6.50 -19.11 8.17
N LEU A 150 6.23 -19.71 9.34
CA LEU A 150 5.67 -21.05 9.47
C LEU A 150 4.29 -21.15 8.82
N ALA A 151 3.38 -20.20 9.10
CA ALA A 151 2.06 -20.17 8.49
C ALA A 151 2.14 -20.03 6.96
N TYR A 152 3.07 -19.22 6.46
CA TYR A 152 3.33 -19.09 5.03
C TYR A 152 3.84 -20.40 4.42
N ALA A 153 4.82 -21.05 5.05
CA ALA A 153 5.41 -22.29 4.60
C ALA A 153 4.40 -23.46 4.59
N ARG A 154 3.57 -23.57 5.64
CA ARG A 154 2.45 -24.54 5.71
C ARG A 154 1.47 -24.36 4.56
N ARG A 155 0.96 -23.13 4.37
CA ARG A 155 0.01 -22.82 3.28
C ARG A 155 0.60 -23.10 1.89
N ARG A 156 1.92 -22.99 1.73
CA ARG A 156 2.62 -23.22 0.47
C ARG A 156 3.23 -24.62 0.34
N LYS A 157 3.04 -25.51 1.33
CA LYS A 157 3.64 -26.86 1.39
C LYS A 157 5.14 -26.85 1.09
N LEU A 158 5.88 -25.97 1.77
CA LEU A 158 7.33 -25.81 1.63
C LEU A 158 8.09 -26.66 2.65
N GLY A 159 9.27 -27.16 2.26
CA GLY A 159 10.16 -27.93 3.11
C GLY A 159 9.46 -29.04 3.89
N PRO A 160 9.47 -28.99 5.23
CA PRO A 160 8.91 -30.04 6.08
C PRO A 160 7.39 -30.19 5.96
N PHE A 161 6.68 -29.18 5.46
CA PHE A 161 5.23 -29.23 5.27
C PHE A 161 4.82 -29.82 3.92
N ARG A 162 5.78 -30.39 3.18
CA ARG A 162 5.55 -31.09 1.93
C ARG A 162 5.35 -32.59 2.20
N GLU A 163 4.44 -33.20 1.46
CA GLU A 163 4.14 -34.64 1.55
C GLU A 163 5.31 -35.51 1.05
N ILE A 164 6.09 -35.01 0.09
CA ILE A 164 7.22 -35.70 -0.51
C ILE A 164 8.53 -35.05 -0.05
N ALA A 165 9.50 -35.88 0.34
CA ALA A 165 10.83 -35.45 0.72
C ALA A 165 11.46 -34.54 -0.36
N ALA A 166 11.91 -33.36 0.06
CA ALA A 166 12.52 -32.40 -0.84
C ALA A 166 13.99 -32.74 -1.10
N ASP A 167 14.41 -32.71 -2.37
CA ASP A 167 15.81 -32.73 -2.74
C ASP A 167 16.48 -31.36 -2.48
N ARG A 168 17.80 -31.29 -2.73
CA ARG A 168 18.58 -30.05 -2.54
C ARG A 168 18.07 -28.91 -3.43
N ALA A 169 17.61 -29.20 -4.64
CA ALA A 169 17.08 -28.20 -5.57
C ALA A 169 15.76 -27.60 -5.07
N ALA A 170 14.88 -28.45 -4.56
CA ALA A 170 13.62 -28.08 -3.93
C ALA A 170 13.85 -27.24 -2.67
N HIS A 171 14.82 -27.61 -1.82
CA HIS A 171 15.20 -26.81 -0.65
C HIS A 171 15.65 -25.39 -1.06
N GLN A 172 16.49 -25.27 -2.09
CA GLN A 172 16.92 -23.97 -2.60
C GLN A 172 15.75 -23.13 -3.16
N LYS A 173 14.80 -23.78 -3.83
CA LYS A 173 13.58 -23.13 -4.34
C LYS A 173 12.68 -22.63 -3.20
N ASP A 174 12.60 -23.38 -2.11
CA ASP A 174 11.81 -23.03 -0.92
C ASP A 174 12.42 -21.82 -0.21
N LEU A 175 13.74 -21.78 -0.04
CA LEU A 175 14.47 -20.60 0.43
C LEU A 175 14.18 -19.37 -0.44
N GLY A 176 14.25 -19.51 -1.76
CA GLY A 176 13.93 -18.42 -2.69
C GLY A 176 12.47 -17.96 -2.61
N THR A 177 11.55 -18.86 -2.29
CA THR A 177 10.12 -18.55 -2.14
C THR A 177 9.85 -17.78 -0.85
N LEU A 178 10.49 -18.17 0.26
CA LEU A 178 10.44 -17.43 1.53
C LEU A 178 11.10 -16.05 1.42
N ALA A 179 12.24 -15.96 0.71
CA ALA A 179 12.91 -14.69 0.44
C ALA A 179 12.02 -13.72 -0.37
N ARG A 180 11.37 -14.22 -1.44
CA ARG A 180 10.39 -13.43 -2.21
C ARG A 180 9.15 -13.03 -1.40
N ALA A 181 8.80 -13.80 -0.38
CA ALA A 181 7.76 -13.46 0.58
C ALA A 181 8.23 -12.43 1.63
N GLY A 182 9.50 -12.03 1.63
CA GLY A 182 10.05 -10.99 2.49
C GLY A 182 10.56 -11.47 3.86
N PHE A 183 10.80 -12.77 4.02
CA PHE A 183 11.46 -13.32 5.22
C PHE A 183 12.98 -13.30 5.06
N SER A 184 13.72 -13.09 6.16
CA SER A 184 15.18 -13.16 6.14
C SER A 184 15.66 -14.59 5.92
N LEU A 185 16.90 -14.73 5.47
CA LEU A 185 17.52 -16.04 5.23
C LEU A 185 17.55 -16.89 6.51
N ASP A 186 17.82 -16.28 7.66
CA ASP A 186 17.90 -16.99 8.94
C ASP A 186 16.54 -17.52 9.39
N VAL A 187 15.48 -16.71 9.24
CA VAL A 187 14.11 -17.17 9.49
C VAL A 187 13.72 -18.28 8.53
N ALA A 188 14.06 -18.14 7.24
CA ALA A 188 13.77 -19.16 6.25
C ALA A 188 14.46 -20.49 6.57
N ARG A 189 15.74 -20.46 6.94
CA ARG A 189 16.49 -21.66 7.39
C ARG A 189 15.86 -22.29 8.63
N ARG A 190 15.52 -21.49 9.66
CA ARG A 190 14.86 -21.99 10.87
C ARG A 190 13.53 -22.66 10.54
N VAL A 191 12.72 -22.09 9.65
CA VAL A 191 11.44 -22.68 9.23
C VAL A 191 11.62 -24.00 8.48
N LEU A 192 12.60 -24.08 7.57
CA LEU A 192 12.84 -25.29 6.78
C LEU A 192 13.54 -26.40 7.58
N ALA A 193 14.21 -26.05 8.69
CA ALA A 193 14.83 -27.00 9.61
C ALA A 193 13.85 -27.59 10.64
N GLN A 194 12.62 -27.07 10.75
CA GLN A 194 11.61 -27.67 11.61
C GLN A 194 11.22 -29.05 11.08
N ALA A 195 10.98 -30.03 11.96
CA ALA A 195 10.30 -31.27 11.57
C ALA A 195 8.84 -30.96 11.20
N PRO A 196 8.19 -31.74 10.31
CA PRO A 196 6.74 -31.64 10.15
C PRO A 196 6.07 -31.80 11.51
N ASP A 197 5.22 -30.84 11.89
CA ASP A 197 4.24 -31.03 12.96
C ASP A 197 3.39 -32.22 12.53
N THR A 198 3.68 -33.40 13.08
CA THR A 198 2.76 -34.53 12.95
C THR A 198 1.60 -34.17 13.88
N PRO A 199 0.36 -34.07 13.38
CA PRO A 199 -0.77 -33.89 14.29
C PRO A 199 -0.75 -35.09 15.24
N VAL A 200 -0.56 -34.81 16.53
CA VAL A 200 -0.84 -35.77 17.59
C VAL A 200 -2.36 -35.92 17.57
N ASP A 201 -2.83 -37.02 16.98
CA ASP A 201 -4.22 -37.43 17.08
C ASP A 201 -4.46 -37.76 18.57
N GLU A 202 -5.13 -36.85 19.27
CA GLU A 202 -5.71 -37.17 20.57
C GLU A 202 -6.98 -37.99 20.30
N THR A 203 -6.88 -39.27 20.68
CA THR A 203 -7.89 -40.34 20.64
C THR A 203 -9.28 -39.94 21.11
#